data_AF-A0A7S2Y5Z9-F1
#
_entry.id   AF-A0A7S2Y5Z9-F1
#
_cell.length_a   1.000
_cell.length_b   1.000
_cell.length_c   1.000
_cell.angle_alpha   90.00
_cell.angle_beta   90.00
_cell.angle_gamma   90.00
#
_symmetry.space_group_name_H-M   'P 1'
#
loop_
_entity.id
_entity.type
_entity.pdbx_description
1 polymer ?
#
loop_
_entity_poly.entity_id
_entity_poly.type
_entity_poly.pdbx_seq_one_letter_code
_entity_poly.pdbx_strand_id
1 'polypeptide(L)'
;MSKDSSDDKTMAMDSARNSEIMPDAGKVHMDEGESWGTGIIKDFKRTVGTHWWTEMTNFNQKTIAVTLLMFISVMAPTLSFGAVYGKETDNRIGAIETILATTWVGVMYSLIGGMPLCIIGSTGPVLAFTKAVVRIAENIDVPFVTFQAWISCW
;
A
#
# COMPACT_ATOMS: atom_id res chain seq x y z
N MET A 1 -53.24 -21.36 1.43
CA MET A 1 -52.53 -22.37 2.25
C MET A 1 -51.55 -23.25 1.45
N SER A 2 -51.29 -23.00 0.15
CA SER A 2 -50.46 -23.90 -0.69
C SER A 2 -49.24 -23.23 -1.36
N LYS A 3 -48.98 -21.93 -1.15
CA LYS A 3 -47.80 -21.25 -1.72
C LYS A 3 -46.53 -21.41 -0.87
N ASP A 4 -46.69 -21.54 0.44
CA ASP A 4 -45.59 -21.61 1.41
C ASP A 4 -44.72 -22.88 1.24
N SER A 5 -45.33 -24.02 0.89
CA SER A 5 -44.61 -25.29 0.75
C SER A 5 -43.78 -25.40 -0.54
N SER A 6 -44.09 -24.61 -1.56
CA SER A 6 -43.35 -24.61 -2.84
C SER A 6 -42.15 -23.67 -2.80
N ASP A 7 -42.27 -22.54 -2.08
CA ASP A 7 -41.19 -21.58 -1.89
C ASP A 7 -40.10 -22.14 -0.95
N ASP A 8 -40.50 -22.84 0.13
CA ASP A 8 -39.58 -23.50 1.06
C ASP A 8 -38.74 -24.61 0.40
N LYS A 9 -39.37 -25.41 -0.48
CA LYS A 9 -38.64 -26.43 -1.28
C LYS A 9 -37.70 -25.83 -2.29
N THR A 10 -38.04 -24.67 -2.86
CA THR A 10 -37.18 -23.96 -3.83
C THR A 10 -35.98 -23.35 -3.14
N MET A 11 -36.16 -22.77 -1.93
CA MET A 11 -35.07 -22.25 -1.10
C MET A 11 -34.16 -23.36 -0.56
N ALA A 12 -34.72 -24.50 -0.15
CA ALA A 12 -33.92 -25.66 0.28
C ALA A 12 -33.08 -26.24 -0.86
N MET A 13 -33.61 -26.25 -2.09
CA MET A 13 -32.91 -26.76 -3.27
C MET A 13 -31.84 -25.80 -3.81
N ASP A 14 -32.05 -24.48 -3.69
CA ASP A 14 -31.02 -23.47 -3.99
C ASP A 14 -29.90 -23.43 -2.94
N SER A 15 -30.23 -23.64 -1.67
CA SER A 15 -29.24 -23.76 -0.60
C SER A 15 -28.35 -24.99 -0.78
N ALA A 16 -28.95 -26.14 -1.16
CA ALA A 16 -28.20 -27.36 -1.47
C ALA A 16 -27.29 -27.18 -2.71
N ARG A 17 -27.77 -26.55 -3.79
CA ARG A 17 -26.94 -26.27 -4.98
C ARG A 17 -25.80 -25.28 -4.71
N ASN A 18 -26.04 -24.24 -3.91
CA ASN A 18 -24.98 -23.28 -3.55
C ASN A 18 -23.90 -23.92 -2.68
N SER A 19 -24.24 -24.92 -1.86
CA SER A 19 -23.27 -25.65 -1.04
C SER A 19 -22.33 -26.57 -1.83
N GLU A 20 -22.74 -27.03 -3.01
CA GLU A 20 -21.89 -27.85 -3.91
C GLU A 20 -20.92 -26.99 -4.73
N ILE A 21 -21.31 -25.76 -5.09
CA ILE A 21 -20.48 -24.82 -5.88
C ILE A 21 -19.42 -24.15 -4.99
N MET A 22 -19.70 -23.99 -3.69
CA MET A 22 -18.75 -23.48 -2.70
C MET A 22 -18.75 -24.38 -1.45
N PRO A 23 -17.88 -25.41 -1.39
CA PRO A 23 -17.87 -26.40 -0.29
C PRO A 23 -17.48 -25.82 1.08
N ASP A 24 -17.26 -24.51 1.17
CA ASP A 24 -16.84 -23.78 2.37
C ASP A 24 -17.65 -22.50 2.65
N ALA A 25 -18.79 -22.32 1.97
CA ALA A 25 -19.68 -21.17 2.18
C ALA A 25 -20.42 -21.29 3.53
N GLY A 26 -19.74 -20.95 4.63
CA GLY A 26 -20.34 -20.88 5.97
C GLY A 26 -19.47 -21.38 7.11
N LYS A 27 -18.29 -21.96 6.83
CA LYS A 27 -17.33 -22.27 7.90
C LYS A 27 -16.56 -21.01 8.25
N VAL A 28 -17.00 -20.31 9.29
CA VAL A 28 -16.12 -19.41 10.01
C VAL A 28 -15.10 -20.29 10.72
N HIS A 29 -13.95 -20.50 10.09
CA HIS A 29 -12.79 -21.10 10.73
C HIS A 29 -12.33 -20.14 11.82
N MET A 30 -12.87 -20.29 13.02
CA MET A 30 -12.33 -19.69 14.23
C MET A 30 -11.02 -20.46 14.49
N ASP A 31 -9.91 -19.97 13.94
CA ASP A 31 -8.57 -20.47 14.22
C ASP A 31 -8.39 -20.44 15.76
N GLU A 32 -8.35 -21.61 16.39
CA GLU A 32 -8.20 -21.75 17.83
C GLU A 32 -6.87 -21.16 18.27
N GLY A 33 -6.91 -20.10 19.08
CA GLY A 33 -5.77 -19.61 19.84
C GLY A 33 -4.53 -19.30 19.01
N GLU A 34 -4.68 -18.66 17.85
CA GLU A 34 -3.51 -18.20 17.10
C GLU A 34 -2.73 -17.15 17.92
N SER A 35 -1.42 -17.34 18.02
CA SER A 35 -0.49 -16.41 18.66
C SER A 35 -0.64 -14.99 18.08
N TRP A 36 -0.19 -13.99 18.85
CA TRP A 36 -0.09 -12.61 18.38
C TRP A 36 0.72 -12.59 17.07
N GLY A 37 0.16 -12.01 16.02
CA GLY A 37 0.82 -11.85 14.72
C GLY A 37 0.58 -12.94 13.68
N THR A 38 -0.16 -14.01 13.99
CA THR A 38 -0.40 -15.09 13.00
C THR A 38 -1.19 -14.61 11.77
N GLY A 39 -2.11 -13.66 11.95
CA GLY A 39 -2.80 -13.00 10.84
C GLY A 39 -1.86 -12.24 9.90
N ILE A 40 -0.84 -11.55 10.42
CA ILE A 40 0.16 -10.84 9.61
C ILE A 40 0.99 -11.84 8.80
N ILE A 41 1.36 -12.98 9.40
CA ILE A 41 2.12 -14.04 8.74
C ILE A 41 1.28 -14.67 7.61
N LYS A 42 -0.01 -14.91 7.85
CA LYS A 42 -0.95 -15.44 6.86
C LYS A 42 -1.15 -14.49 5.69
N ASP A 43 -1.29 -13.20 5.96
CA ASP A 43 -1.39 -12.17 4.92
C ASP A 43 -0.09 -11.99 4.14
N PHE A 44 1.07 -12.02 4.82
CA PHE A 44 2.38 -11.96 4.16
C PHE A 44 2.60 -13.16 3.24
N LYS A 45 2.28 -14.37 3.70
CA LYS A 45 2.43 -15.61 2.90
C LYS A 45 1.49 -15.64 1.69
N ARG A 46 0.30 -15.02 1.78
CA ARG A 46 -0.64 -14.88 0.66
C ARG A 46 -0.17 -13.85 -0.36
N THR A 47 0.43 -12.77 0.13
CA THR A 47 0.82 -11.56 -0.60
C THR A 47 2.16 -11.71 -1.32
N VAL A 48 3.17 -12.22 -0.63
CA VAL A 48 4.56 -12.20 -1.10
C VAL A 48 4.80 -13.40 -2.01
N GLY A 49 5.22 -13.11 -3.25
CA GLY A 49 5.77 -14.10 -4.18
C GLY A 49 4.76 -14.85 -5.07
N THR A 50 3.46 -14.77 -4.81
CA THR A 50 2.43 -15.45 -5.63
C THR A 50 2.15 -14.75 -6.96
N HIS A 51 2.15 -13.42 -6.99
CA HIS A 51 1.81 -12.64 -8.18
C HIS A 51 3.03 -12.25 -9.03
N TRP A 52 4.23 -12.27 -8.44
CA TRP A 52 5.46 -11.74 -9.01
C TRP A 52 5.88 -12.40 -10.33
N TRP A 53 5.88 -13.74 -10.33
CA TRP A 53 6.37 -14.51 -11.47
C TRP A 53 5.45 -14.38 -12.68
N THR A 54 4.13 -14.41 -12.45
CA THR A 54 3.12 -14.32 -13.51
C THR A 54 3.09 -12.93 -14.15
N GLU A 55 3.15 -11.87 -13.34
CA GLU A 55 3.10 -10.49 -13.86
C GLU A 55 4.38 -10.10 -14.61
N MET A 56 5.56 -10.50 -14.14
CA MET A 56 6.84 -10.20 -14.84
C MET A 56 6.96 -10.88 -16.21
N THR A 57 6.24 -11.97 -16.43
CA THR A 57 6.23 -12.67 -17.74
C THR A 57 5.26 -12.07 -18.77
N ASN A 58 4.35 -11.16 -18.38
CA ASN A 58 3.33 -10.61 -19.27
C ASN A 58 3.77 -9.28 -19.90
N PHE A 59 4.59 -9.36 -20.95
CA PHE A 59 5.11 -8.20 -21.67
C PHE A 59 4.20 -7.79 -22.84
N ASN A 60 3.12 -7.05 -22.54
CA ASN A 60 2.24 -6.46 -23.55
C ASN A 60 2.67 -5.03 -23.91
N GLN A 61 2.50 -4.61 -25.16
CA GLN A 61 2.74 -3.23 -25.61
C GLN A 61 1.99 -2.20 -24.77
N LYS A 62 0.78 -2.54 -24.30
CA LYS A 62 -0.01 -1.67 -23.42
C LYS A 62 0.66 -1.46 -22.06
N THR A 63 1.30 -2.50 -21.51
CA THR A 63 2.01 -2.42 -20.22
C THR A 63 3.15 -1.42 -20.31
N ILE A 64 3.96 -1.48 -21.36
CA ILE A 64 5.08 -0.55 -21.58
C ILE A 64 4.59 0.90 -21.67
N ALA A 65 3.51 1.14 -22.41
CA ALA A 65 2.93 2.48 -22.54
C ALA A 65 2.44 3.04 -21.20
N VAL A 66 1.78 2.22 -20.38
CA VAL A 66 1.31 2.62 -19.05
C VAL A 66 2.47 2.87 -18.09
N THR A 67 3.53 2.06 -18.12
CA THR A 67 4.72 2.26 -17.28
C THR A 67 5.38 3.62 -17.55
N LEU A 68 5.54 4.00 -18.82
CA LEU A 68 6.12 5.30 -19.18
C LEU A 68 5.23 6.47 -18.75
N LEU A 69 3.91 6.34 -18.92
CA LEU A 69 2.94 7.36 -18.50
C LEU A 69 2.96 7.55 -16.97
N MET A 70 2.98 6.45 -16.22
CA MET A 70 3.06 6.49 -14.76
C MET A 70 4.37 7.11 -14.28
N PHE A 71 5.49 6.77 -14.92
CA PHE A 71 6.78 7.38 -14.62
C PHE A 71 6.71 8.91 -14.71
N ILE A 72 6.22 9.46 -15.83
CA ILE A 72 6.11 10.92 -16.00
C ILE A 72 5.12 11.53 -14.98
N SER A 73 4.00 10.85 -14.75
CA SER A 73 2.95 11.32 -13.83
C SER A 73 3.41 11.43 -12.38
N VAL A 74 4.30 10.54 -11.93
CA VAL A 74 4.82 10.53 -10.55
C VAL A 74 6.10 11.37 -10.41
N MET A 75 6.90 11.48 -11.48
CA MET A 75 8.12 12.31 -11.47
C MET A 75 7.82 13.79 -11.25
N ALA A 76 6.79 14.35 -11.90
CA ALA A 76 6.43 15.76 -11.77
C ALA A 76 6.05 16.20 -10.33
N PRO A 77 5.14 15.52 -9.60
CA PRO A 77 4.84 15.86 -8.22
C PRO A 77 6.03 15.57 -7.29
N THR A 78 6.79 14.50 -7.52
CA THR A 78 7.98 14.18 -6.71
C THR A 78 9.04 15.28 -6.81
N LEU A 79 9.32 15.75 -8.03
CA LEU A 79 10.26 16.85 -8.27
C LEU A 79 9.76 18.17 -7.65
N SER A 80 8.47 18.45 -7.80
CA SER A 80 7.85 19.65 -7.25
C SER A 80 7.93 19.68 -5.72
N PHE A 81 7.57 18.58 -5.06
CA PHE A 81 7.70 18.48 -3.60
C PHE A 81 9.16 18.49 -3.17
N GLY A 82 10.04 17.77 -3.86
CA GLY A 82 11.49 17.77 -3.60
C GLY A 82 12.12 19.17 -3.67
N ALA A 83 11.70 20.00 -4.63
CA ALA A 83 12.15 21.39 -4.71
C ALA A 83 11.65 22.25 -3.54
N VAL A 84 10.43 22.00 -3.05
CA VAL A 84 9.90 22.70 -1.86
C VAL A 84 10.63 22.23 -0.60
N TYR A 85 10.92 20.94 -0.44
CA TYR A 85 11.71 20.43 0.68
C TYR A 85 13.12 21.06 0.71
N GLY A 86 13.77 21.22 -0.44
CA GLY A 86 15.08 21.86 -0.52
C GLY A 86 15.07 23.32 -0.05
N LYS A 87 14.00 24.06 -0.30
CA LYS A 87 13.84 25.45 0.16
C LYS A 87 13.59 25.59 1.65
N GLU A 88 12.92 24.61 2.26
CA GLU A 88 12.53 24.67 3.68
C GLU A 88 13.57 24.04 4.59
N THR A 89 14.54 23.28 4.06
CA THR A 89 15.54 22.54 4.85
C THR A 89 16.98 22.99 4.61
N ASP A 90 17.18 24.21 4.10
CA ASP A 90 18.50 24.73 3.70
C ASP A 90 19.30 23.74 2.84
N ASN A 91 18.62 23.13 1.87
CA ASN A 91 19.20 22.16 0.94
C ASN A 91 19.77 20.88 1.59
N ARG A 92 19.32 20.52 2.80
CA ARG A 92 19.66 19.24 3.45
C ARG A 92 18.84 18.06 2.92
N ILE A 93 17.58 18.30 2.51
CA ILE A 93 16.73 17.33 1.82
C ILE A 93 16.29 17.95 0.50
N GLY A 94 16.97 17.58 -0.58
CA GLY A 94 16.72 18.11 -1.92
C GLY A 94 15.80 17.21 -2.75
N ALA A 95 15.67 17.61 -4.01
CA ALA A 95 14.86 16.88 -4.99
C ALA A 95 15.44 15.50 -5.31
N ILE A 96 16.77 15.36 -5.34
CA ILE A 96 17.40 14.09 -5.72
C ILE A 96 17.28 13.05 -4.60
N GLU A 97 17.43 13.46 -3.34
CA GLU A 97 17.21 12.62 -2.17
C GLU A 97 15.76 12.15 -2.11
N THR A 98 14.82 13.03 -2.41
CA THR A 98 13.38 12.71 -2.46
C THR A 98 13.06 11.69 -3.56
N ILE A 99 13.67 11.82 -4.74
CA ILE A 99 13.50 10.88 -5.86
C ILE A 99 14.09 9.50 -5.50
N LEU A 100 15.30 9.47 -4.95
CA LEU A 100 15.97 8.23 -4.55
C LEU A 100 15.18 7.51 -3.45
N ALA A 101 14.72 8.24 -2.43
CA ALA A 101 13.89 7.69 -1.37
C ALA A 101 12.57 7.11 -1.90
N THR A 102 11.86 7.85 -2.77
CA THR A 102 10.59 7.40 -3.37
C THR A 102 10.81 6.17 -4.24
N THR A 103 11.91 6.10 -4.99
CA THR A 103 12.26 4.94 -5.83
C THR A 103 12.52 3.71 -4.97
N TRP A 104 13.33 3.85 -3.92
CA TRP A 104 13.64 2.74 -3.01
C TRP A 104 12.40 2.21 -2.30
N VAL A 105 11.59 3.11 -1.73
CA VAL A 105 10.33 2.75 -1.06
C VAL A 105 9.36 2.12 -2.05
N GLY A 106 9.27 2.63 -3.29
CA GLY A 106 8.44 2.05 -4.34
C GLY A 106 8.86 0.62 -4.69
N VAL A 107 10.15 0.37 -4.90
CA VAL A 107 10.68 -0.98 -5.19
C VAL A 107 10.41 -1.93 -4.02
N MET A 108 10.70 -1.50 -2.78
CA MET A 108 10.47 -2.31 -1.59
C MET A 108 8.98 -2.59 -1.36
N TYR A 109 8.13 -1.59 -1.56
CA TYR A 109 6.68 -1.74 -1.42
C TYR A 109 6.09 -2.61 -2.51
N SER A 110 6.57 -2.53 -3.76
CA SER A 110 6.17 -3.50 -4.77
C SER A 110 6.54 -4.90 -4.27
N LEU A 111 7.81 -5.15 -3.93
CA LEU A 111 8.33 -6.47 -3.54
C LEU A 111 7.57 -7.13 -2.38
N ILE A 112 7.22 -6.33 -1.37
CA ILE A 112 6.66 -6.83 -0.11
C ILE A 112 5.13 -6.62 -0.02
N GLY A 113 4.58 -5.70 -0.81
CA GLY A 113 3.20 -5.26 -0.73
C GLY A 113 2.21 -6.16 -1.47
N GLY A 114 1.01 -6.30 -0.90
CA GLY A 114 -0.10 -7.10 -1.47
C GLY A 114 -0.78 -6.47 -2.67
N MET A 115 -0.38 -5.26 -3.05
CA MET A 115 -0.98 -4.51 -4.14
C MET A 115 0.09 -3.72 -4.91
N PRO A 116 0.73 -4.32 -5.94
CA PRO A 116 1.77 -3.64 -6.72
C PRO A 116 1.25 -2.44 -7.54
N LEU A 117 -0.07 -2.29 -7.65
CA LEU A 117 -0.72 -1.15 -8.33
C LEU A 117 -0.77 0.13 -7.48
N CYS A 118 -0.39 0.09 -6.20
CA CYS A 118 -0.40 1.28 -5.35
C CYS A 118 0.79 2.19 -5.65
N ILE A 119 0.52 3.48 -5.91
CA ILE A 119 1.54 4.49 -6.11
C ILE A 119 1.77 5.21 -4.78
N ILE A 120 2.99 5.11 -4.26
CA ILE A 120 3.41 5.82 -3.05
C ILE A 120 4.07 7.14 -3.47
N GLY A 121 3.66 8.24 -2.86
CA GLY A 121 4.23 9.55 -3.12
C GLY A 121 4.04 10.52 -1.96
N SER A 122 4.87 11.57 -1.93
CA SER A 122 4.71 12.66 -0.97
C SER A 122 3.41 13.40 -1.21
N THR A 123 2.68 13.72 -0.13
CA THR A 123 1.41 14.44 -0.17
C THR A 123 1.52 15.80 0.54
N GLY A 124 0.60 16.72 0.22
CA GLY A 124 0.58 18.06 0.81
C GLY A 124 0.55 18.11 2.36
N PRO A 125 -0.20 17.23 3.05
CA PRO A 125 -0.20 17.18 4.51
C PRO A 125 1.16 16.80 5.11
N VAL A 126 1.87 15.86 4.48
CA VAL A 126 3.23 15.47 4.92
C VAL A 126 4.18 16.65 4.78
N LEU A 127 4.08 17.42 3.70
CA LEU A 127 4.88 18.64 3.52
C LEU A 127 4.56 19.67 4.62
N ALA A 128 3.29 19.91 4.92
CA ALA A 128 2.88 20.84 5.97
C ALA A 128 3.42 20.41 7.36
N PHE A 129 3.38 19.09 7.64
CA PHE A 129 3.97 18.52 8.84
C PHE A 129 5.49 18.76 8.91
N THR A 130 6.22 18.46 7.84
CA THR A 130 7.68 18.67 7.79
C THR A 130 8.04 20.14 8.02
N LYS A 131 7.29 21.09 7.46
CA LYS A 131 7.51 22.53 7.73
C LYS A 131 7.30 22.89 9.20
N ALA A 132 6.29 22.31 9.85
CA ALA A 132 6.07 22.51 11.27
C ALA A 132 7.24 21.94 12.10
N VAL A 133 7.74 20.77 11.75
CA VAL A 133 8.89 20.12 12.39
C VAL A 133 10.16 20.96 12.23
N VAL A 134 10.43 21.51 11.05
CA VAL A 134 11.57 22.44 10.82
C VAL A 134 11.48 23.63 11.76
N ARG A 135 10.33 24.32 11.81
CA ARG A 135 10.14 25.49 12.68
C ARG A 135 10.30 25.13 14.16
N ILE A 136 9.83 23.96 14.58
CA ILE A 136 10.01 23.51 15.96
C ILE A 136 11.50 23.27 16.24
N ALA A 137 12.21 22.60 15.33
CA ALA A 137 13.63 22.31 15.47
C ALA A 137 14.49 23.59 15.57
N GLU A 138 14.17 24.62 14.78
CA GLU A 138 14.83 25.93 14.86
C GLU A 138 14.56 26.64 16.20
N ASN A 139 13.33 26.59 16.70
CA ASN A 139 12.97 27.24 17.98
C ASN A 139 13.66 26.60 19.20
N ILE A 140 13.99 25.31 19.11
CA ILE A 140 14.67 24.57 20.18
C ILE A 140 16.18 24.40 19.92
N ASP A 141 16.70 25.01 18.85
CA ASP A 141 18.11 24.99 18.43
C ASP A 141 18.70 23.56 18.28
N VAL A 142 17.90 22.62 17.76
CA VAL A 142 18.37 21.24 17.50
C VAL A 142 18.57 20.96 16.01
N PRO A 143 19.53 20.08 15.65
CA PRO A 143 19.69 19.65 14.26
C PRO A 143 18.42 18.97 13.71
N PHE A 144 17.82 19.57 12.69
CA PHE A 144 16.60 19.07 12.03
C PHE A 144 16.68 17.60 11.62
N VAL A 145 17.78 17.16 11.00
CA VAL A 145 17.95 15.78 10.52
C VAL A 145 17.91 14.77 11.67
N THR A 146 18.53 15.08 12.80
CA THR A 146 18.53 14.22 13.99
C THR A 146 17.15 14.18 14.64
N PHE A 147 16.47 15.32 14.70
CA PHE A 147 15.11 15.40 15.22
C PHE A 147 14.10 14.62 14.37
N GLN A 148 14.20 14.76 13.04
CA GLN A 148 13.37 14.01 12.09
C GLN A 148 13.65 12.49 12.16
N ALA A 149 14.90 12.08 12.34
CA ALA A 149 15.25 10.66 12.51
C ALA A 149 14.61 10.07 13.78
N TRP A 150 14.58 10.83 14.88
CA TRP A 150 13.92 10.40 16.11
C TRP A 150 12.40 10.26 15.92
N ILE A 151 11.76 11.22 15.26
CA ILE A 151 10.33 11.15 14.92
C ILE A 151 10.03 9.92 14.06
N SER A 152 10.91 9.56 13.12
CA SER A 152 10.74 8.40 12.24
C SER A 152 11.03 7.06 12.91
N CYS A 153 11.76 7.08 14.04
CA CYS A 153 12.12 5.87 14.79
C CYS A 153 11.00 5.42 15.75
N TRP A 154 10.14 6.36 16.17
CA TRP A 154 8.94 6.09 16.96
C TRP A 154 7.81 5.56 16.09
#